data_AF-A0A927ZIF8-F1
#
_entry.id   AF-A0A927ZIF8-F1
#
_cell.length_a   1.000
_cell.length_b   1.000
_cell.length_c   1.000
_cell.angle_alpha   90.00
_cell.angle_beta   90.00
_cell.angle_gamma   90.00
#
_symmetry.space_group_name_H-M   'P 1'
#
loop_
_entity.id
_entity.type
_entity.pdbx_description
1 polymer ?
#
loop_
_entity_poly.entity_id
_entity_poly.type
_entity_poly.pdbx_seq_one_letter_code
_entity_poly.pdbx_strand_id
1 'polypeptide(L)'
;MRGEEVLMFCKYCGAQLPDGSKFCQYCGMQLDAPEAVKPEETVQAVETEAAAAAAAVERAVEPEPVAAEVPVSEPVYQQQTYTQPVQQQYVPPVPPVPPIEPQAQPVQPDQPKKKSKKGLIIGLIAAGVVLIALILLFVLVFLPMILDGKKVEIDFTKYVKTTFDGYDTIGNAEADYDYDALIADYGEQLKYTRKYKSELEKEGTPSEFLVDNIIYYLDYFGYNDLSNGDTVDYVLFVNPGIEELMNVKIVNAETYSDGELKIPMTVEGLKEAELFDPFENIEITVTGNSPFGIIEYSFENSPEPIRDNEYYVSVDKTYDLANGDVVTFTLDEDYANEYFLSEYGMLPSKTTYEYTVEGLPELITDASQISAADMDYLKTVTDDIYYNEYISYDDASIKTNSYSMIGTILRVSTSPSEYSWDNNTLYCIYEQNCTVSAEGAPSADFTVYAAISFDNVYLDDGVLVFDEDDWTEEYNQYSMDVGNWTISGNYGFPSLDDIRAKFIIPGDTLYTYQDNITK
;
A
#
# COMPACT_ATOMS: atom_id res chain seq x y z
N MET A 1 22.73 22.91 -32.11
CA MET A 1 21.78 23.34 -31.07
C MET A 1 20.55 22.45 -31.24
N ARG A 2 20.45 21.35 -30.49
CA ARG A 2 19.21 20.55 -30.40
C ARG A 2 18.34 21.28 -29.38
N GLY A 3 17.09 21.59 -29.75
CA GLY A 3 16.15 22.26 -28.85
C GLY A 3 15.86 21.37 -27.64
N GLU A 4 15.76 21.99 -26.48
CA GLU A 4 15.25 21.35 -25.26
C GLU A 4 13.79 20.96 -25.51
N GLU A 5 13.49 19.67 -25.42
CA GLU A 5 12.11 19.19 -25.36
C GLU A 5 11.58 19.50 -23.96
N VAL A 6 10.54 20.33 -23.88
CA VAL A 6 9.80 20.56 -22.65
C VAL A 6 9.00 19.28 -22.37
N LEU A 7 9.18 18.71 -21.17
CA LEU A 7 8.54 17.47 -20.73
C LEU A 7 7.65 17.76 -19.53
N MET A 8 6.52 17.06 -19.44
CA MET A 8 5.61 17.08 -18.29
C MET A 8 5.63 15.70 -17.60
N PHE A 9 5.10 15.61 -16.38
CA PHE A 9 4.97 14.34 -15.65
C PHE A 9 3.50 13.95 -15.49
N CYS A 10 3.19 12.67 -15.62
CA CYS A 10 1.87 12.13 -15.37
C CYS A 10 1.55 12.23 -13.86
N LYS A 11 0.51 12.99 -13.48
CA LYS A 11 0.06 13.12 -12.09
C LYS A 11 -0.45 11.82 -11.44
N TYR A 12 -0.71 10.79 -12.24
CA TYR A 12 -1.26 9.51 -11.77
C TYR A 12 -0.22 8.39 -11.63
N CYS A 13 0.90 8.45 -12.37
CA CYS A 13 1.90 7.37 -12.35
C CYS A 13 3.35 7.86 -12.41
N GLY A 14 3.59 9.17 -12.37
CA GLY A 14 4.93 9.76 -12.36
C GLY A 14 5.72 9.66 -13.68
N ALA A 15 5.17 9.03 -14.72
CA ALA A 15 5.89 8.85 -15.97
C ALA A 15 6.13 10.19 -16.69
N GLN A 16 7.33 10.35 -17.27
CA GLN A 16 7.70 11.53 -18.05
C GLN A 16 7.08 11.46 -19.45
N LEU A 17 6.41 12.53 -19.85
CA LEU A 17 5.62 12.61 -21.09
C LEU A 17 6.01 13.85 -21.90
N PRO A 18 5.86 13.79 -23.24
CA PRO A 18 5.96 14.98 -24.07
C PRO A 18 4.95 16.05 -23.64
N ASP A 19 5.34 17.32 -23.65
CA ASP A 19 4.45 18.45 -23.35
C ASP A 19 3.22 18.46 -24.28
N GLY A 20 2.03 18.66 -23.70
CA GLY A 20 0.74 18.59 -24.41
C GLY A 20 0.13 17.19 -24.59
N SER A 21 0.67 16.16 -23.92
CA SER A 21 0.09 14.80 -23.92
C SER A 21 -1.31 14.77 -23.30
N LYS A 22 -2.33 14.33 -24.07
CA LYS A 22 -3.73 14.22 -23.61
C LYS A 22 -4.02 12.95 -22.81
N PHE A 23 -3.14 11.95 -22.90
CA PHE A 23 -3.24 10.67 -22.21
C PHE A 23 -1.84 10.17 -21.88
N CYS A 24 -1.70 9.48 -20.75
CA CYS A 24 -0.44 8.86 -20.38
C CYS A 24 -0.24 7.57 -21.18
N GLN A 25 0.85 7.48 -21.95
CA GLN A 25 1.18 6.28 -22.72
C GLN A 25 1.63 5.08 -21.85
N TYR A 26 1.87 5.31 -20.55
CA TYR A 26 2.33 4.28 -19.62
C TYR A 26 1.20 3.73 -18.73
N CYS A 27 0.29 4.58 -18.22
CA CYS A 27 -0.82 4.14 -17.37
C CYS A 27 -2.22 4.27 -18.00
N GLY A 28 -2.33 4.85 -19.20
CA GLY A 28 -3.58 4.97 -19.95
C GLY A 28 -4.55 6.05 -19.46
N MET A 29 -4.27 6.73 -18.34
CA MET A 29 -5.15 7.78 -17.80
C MET A 29 -5.11 9.06 -18.64
N GLN A 30 -6.26 9.71 -18.77
CA GLN A 30 -6.41 10.98 -19.48
C GLN A 30 -5.84 12.15 -18.65
N LEU A 31 -5.10 13.04 -19.30
CA LEU A 31 -4.48 14.20 -18.68
C LEU A 31 -5.24 15.46 -19.10
N ASP A 32 -5.61 16.28 -18.11
CA ASP A 32 -6.35 17.52 -18.35
C ASP A 32 -5.46 18.53 -19.06
N ALA A 33 -6.01 19.23 -20.06
CA ALA A 33 -5.27 20.23 -20.81
C ALA A 33 -4.94 21.44 -19.91
N PRO A 34 -3.75 22.06 -20.02
CA PRO A 34 -3.43 23.26 -19.26
C PRO A 34 -4.33 24.41 -19.71
N GLU A 35 -5.09 24.98 -18.77
CA GLU A 35 -5.83 26.23 -18.99
C GLU A 35 -4.83 27.38 -19.19
N ALA A 36 -5.05 28.14 -20.26
CA ALA A 36 -4.24 29.29 -20.60
C ALA A 36 -4.49 30.44 -19.60
N VAL A 37 -3.43 30.84 -18.89
CA VAL A 37 -3.39 32.05 -18.06
C VAL A 37 -3.62 33.29 -18.93
N LYS A 38 -4.54 34.17 -18.50
CA LYS A 38 -4.60 35.58 -18.90
C LYS A 38 -4.75 36.49 -17.66
N PRO A 39 -4.26 37.74 -17.74
CA PRO A 39 -3.67 38.47 -16.61
C PRO A 39 -4.64 39.35 -15.83
N GLU A 40 -4.19 39.74 -14.63
CA GLU A 40 -4.77 40.73 -13.69
C GLU A 40 -5.39 41.96 -14.36
N GLU A 41 -6.52 42.40 -13.81
CA GLU A 41 -6.94 43.80 -13.85
C GLU A 41 -7.47 44.24 -12.47
N THR A 42 -6.98 45.41 -12.06
CA THR A 42 -7.14 46.10 -10.80
C THR A 42 -8.54 46.70 -10.60
N VAL A 43 -9.05 46.71 -9.37
CA VAL A 43 -9.94 47.80 -8.94
C VAL A 43 -9.80 48.11 -7.44
N GLN A 44 -9.63 49.41 -7.18
CA GLN A 44 -9.53 50.06 -5.89
C GLN A 44 -10.88 50.11 -5.13
N ALA A 45 -10.73 50.07 -3.80
CA ALA A 45 -11.37 50.90 -2.76
C ALA A 45 -12.88 51.17 -2.81
N VAL A 46 -13.57 50.73 -1.75
CA VAL A 46 -14.59 51.54 -1.05
C VAL A 46 -14.46 51.30 0.45
N GLU A 47 -14.00 52.31 1.19
CA GLU A 47 -14.26 52.46 2.63
C GLU A 47 -15.59 53.20 2.84
N THR A 48 -16.31 52.81 3.90
CA THR A 48 -17.08 53.61 4.89
C THR A 48 -18.23 52.75 5.43
N GLU A 49 -18.72 52.85 6.66
CA GLU A 49 -18.24 53.23 7.99
C GLU A 49 -19.40 52.84 8.94
N ALA A 50 -19.09 52.67 10.23
CA ALA A 50 -19.95 52.91 11.38
C ALA A 50 -21.10 51.94 11.76
N ALA A 51 -20.77 51.16 12.80
CA ALA A 51 -21.29 51.32 14.17
C ALA A 51 -22.66 50.72 14.60
N ALA A 52 -22.51 49.76 15.51
CA ALA A 52 -23.14 49.67 16.84
C ALA A 52 -24.65 49.45 16.98
N ALA A 53 -25.00 48.29 17.55
CA ALA A 53 -25.98 48.20 18.63
C ALA A 53 -25.75 46.94 19.47
N ALA A 54 -25.59 47.17 20.77
CA ALA A 54 -25.30 46.20 21.80
C ALA A 54 -26.55 45.50 22.36
N ALA A 55 -26.28 44.39 23.06
CA ALA A 55 -27.01 43.83 24.20
C ALA A 55 -28.35 43.12 23.96
N ALA A 56 -28.35 41.79 24.17
CA ALA A 56 -28.95 41.15 25.35
C ALA A 56 -29.02 39.63 25.12
N VAL A 57 -28.13 38.89 25.79
CA VAL A 57 -28.21 37.44 25.94
C VAL A 57 -29.00 37.17 27.23
N GLU A 58 -30.21 36.66 27.11
CA GLU A 58 -30.91 36.01 28.22
C GLU A 58 -30.76 34.50 28.05
N ARG A 59 -30.14 33.91 29.07
CA ARG A 59 -29.70 32.52 29.20
C ARG A 59 -30.91 31.61 29.39
N ALA A 60 -31.21 30.78 28.40
CA ALA A 60 -32.08 29.61 28.57
C ALA A 60 -31.20 28.36 28.69
N VAL A 61 -31.44 27.62 29.77
CA VAL A 61 -30.80 26.35 30.13
C VAL A 61 -31.46 25.22 29.33
N GLU A 62 -30.69 24.41 28.61
CA GLU A 62 -31.05 23.03 28.22
C GLU A 62 -29.78 22.22 27.86
N PRO A 63 -29.84 20.87 27.81
CA PRO A 63 -29.07 19.98 28.68
C PRO A 63 -27.88 19.32 27.96
N GLU A 64 -27.09 18.54 28.71
CA GLU A 64 -26.03 17.65 28.22
C GLU A 64 -26.41 16.93 26.92
N PRO A 65 -25.53 16.86 25.90
CA PRO A 65 -25.69 15.88 24.84
C PRO A 65 -25.23 14.53 25.37
N VAL A 66 -26.22 13.67 25.62
CA VAL A 66 -26.07 12.22 25.67
C VAL A 66 -25.36 11.76 24.41
N ALA A 67 -24.38 10.87 24.59
CA ALA A 67 -23.69 10.14 23.55
C ALA A 67 -24.64 9.69 22.43
N ALA A 68 -24.47 10.26 21.24
CA ALA A 68 -25.02 9.72 20.02
C ALA A 68 -23.97 8.78 19.42
N GLU A 69 -24.19 7.47 19.57
CA GLU A 69 -23.53 6.46 18.77
C GLU A 69 -23.77 6.79 17.29
N VAL A 70 -22.70 7.15 16.57
CA VAL A 70 -22.74 7.24 15.11
C VAL A 70 -22.79 5.79 14.61
N PRO A 71 -23.85 5.36 13.89
CA PRO A 71 -23.85 4.03 13.31
C PRO A 71 -22.79 3.99 12.22
N VAL A 72 -21.73 3.21 12.45
CA VAL A 72 -20.76 2.84 11.42
C VAL A 72 -21.53 2.07 10.36
N SER A 73 -21.79 2.73 9.23
CA SER A 73 -22.34 2.08 8.04
C SER A 73 -21.25 1.22 7.41
N GLU A 74 -21.41 -0.10 7.47
CA GLU A 74 -20.62 -1.05 6.71
C GLU A 74 -20.65 -0.70 5.20
N PRO A 75 -19.51 -0.77 4.48
CA PRO A 75 -19.55 -0.70 3.03
C PRO A 75 -20.24 -1.96 2.48
N VAL A 76 -21.44 -1.77 1.94
CA VAL A 76 -22.13 -2.78 1.14
C VAL A 76 -21.35 -2.99 -0.16
N TYR A 77 -20.62 -4.09 -0.25
CA TYR A 77 -20.07 -4.57 -1.51
C TYR A 77 -21.22 -4.91 -2.46
N GLN A 78 -21.37 -4.13 -3.53
CA GLN A 78 -22.18 -4.55 -4.67
C GLN A 78 -21.46 -5.69 -5.39
N GLN A 79 -22.00 -6.91 -5.26
CA GLN A 79 -21.66 -8.05 -6.10
C GLN A 79 -21.87 -7.67 -7.57
N GLN A 80 -20.79 -7.68 -8.35
CA GLN A 80 -20.89 -7.75 -9.80
C GLN A 80 -21.32 -9.18 -10.18
N THR A 81 -22.55 -9.33 -10.66
CA THR A 81 -22.99 -10.57 -11.30
C THR A 81 -22.31 -10.68 -12.66
N TYR A 82 -21.29 -11.52 -12.77
CA TYR A 82 -20.79 -11.98 -14.06
C TYR A 82 -21.77 -13.01 -14.64
N THR A 83 -22.48 -12.63 -15.70
CA THR A 83 -23.17 -13.59 -16.55
C THR A 83 -22.14 -14.37 -17.36
N GLN A 84 -22.01 -15.67 -17.08
CA GLN A 84 -21.24 -16.60 -17.90
C GLN A 84 -21.75 -16.62 -19.35
N PRO A 85 -20.89 -16.67 -20.38
CA PRO A 85 -21.30 -17.12 -21.70
C PRO A 85 -21.60 -18.62 -21.66
N VAL A 86 -22.82 -18.99 -22.06
CA VAL A 86 -23.30 -20.37 -22.19
C VAL A 86 -22.39 -21.14 -23.16
N GLN A 87 -21.64 -22.12 -22.64
CA GLN A 87 -20.93 -23.09 -23.47
C GLN A 87 -21.95 -24.04 -24.14
N GLN A 88 -21.90 -24.12 -25.47
CA GLN A 88 -22.60 -25.14 -26.23
C GLN A 88 -21.88 -26.49 -26.05
N GLN A 89 -22.59 -27.42 -25.42
CA GLN A 89 -22.19 -28.79 -25.20
C GLN A 89 -22.33 -29.59 -26.52
N TYR A 90 -21.22 -30.00 -27.14
CA TYR A 90 -21.22 -30.95 -28.26
C TYR A 90 -21.02 -32.37 -27.72
N VAL A 91 -22.05 -33.22 -27.88
CA VAL A 91 -22.03 -34.63 -27.48
C VAL A 91 -21.96 -35.51 -28.75
N PRO A 92 -20.97 -36.40 -28.92
CA PRO A 92 -20.96 -37.38 -29.99
C PRO A 92 -21.88 -38.57 -29.67
N PRO A 93 -22.58 -39.18 -30.65
CA PRO A 93 -23.45 -40.31 -30.39
C PRO A 93 -22.71 -41.66 -30.34
N VAL A 94 -23.01 -42.47 -29.32
CA VAL A 94 -22.63 -43.90 -29.17
C VAL A 94 -23.85 -44.78 -29.54
N PRO A 95 -23.68 -45.95 -30.19
CA PRO A 95 -24.79 -46.76 -30.72
C PRO A 95 -25.40 -47.71 -29.67
N PRO A 96 -26.65 -48.19 -29.88
CA PRO A 96 -27.14 -49.39 -29.20
C PRO A 96 -27.50 -50.58 -30.11
N VAL A 97 -27.40 -51.74 -29.46
CA VAL A 97 -27.41 -53.18 -29.81
C VAL A 97 -28.85 -53.73 -30.05
N PRO A 98 -29.07 -54.91 -30.71
CA PRO A 98 -30.40 -55.34 -31.18
C PRO A 98 -31.21 -56.17 -30.15
N PRO A 99 -32.50 -56.47 -30.45
CA PRO A 99 -33.15 -57.69 -29.95
C PRO A 99 -33.91 -58.51 -31.02
N ILE A 100 -34.26 -59.75 -30.60
CA ILE A 100 -34.63 -60.98 -31.35
C ILE A 100 -36.16 -61.24 -31.36
N GLU A 101 -36.70 -61.71 -32.52
CA GLU A 101 -37.86 -62.63 -32.83
C GLU A 101 -39.29 -62.43 -32.19
N PRO A 102 -40.44 -62.94 -32.75
CA PRO A 102 -40.57 -64.29 -33.35
C PRO A 102 -41.69 -64.66 -34.39
N GLN A 103 -41.54 -65.89 -34.92
CA GLN A 103 -42.49 -66.93 -35.40
C GLN A 103 -43.18 -66.94 -36.80
N ALA A 104 -42.95 -68.09 -37.47
CA ALA A 104 -43.86 -69.04 -38.16
C ALA A 104 -44.14 -68.98 -39.70
N GLN A 105 -44.14 -70.21 -40.26
CA GLN A 105 -44.15 -70.72 -41.67
C GLN A 105 -45.52 -70.56 -42.41
N PRO A 106 -45.82 -71.08 -43.66
CA PRO A 106 -45.08 -72.07 -44.51
C PRO A 106 -45.20 -72.03 -46.08
N VAL A 107 -44.50 -72.99 -46.76
CA VAL A 107 -44.83 -73.75 -48.03
C VAL A 107 -44.63 -73.08 -49.43
N GLN A 108 -43.56 -73.45 -50.19
CA GLN A 108 -43.42 -74.40 -51.37
C GLN A 108 -43.50 -73.71 -52.78
N PRO A 109 -43.21 -74.38 -53.93
CA PRO A 109 -41.91 -74.84 -54.47
C PRO A 109 -41.68 -74.52 -55.98
N ASP A 110 -40.57 -75.02 -56.56
CA ASP A 110 -40.33 -75.33 -58.00
C ASP A 110 -40.21 -74.16 -59.01
N GLN A 111 -39.31 -74.08 -60.01
CA GLN A 111 -38.69 -75.09 -60.90
C GLN A 111 -37.55 -74.43 -61.79
N PRO A 112 -36.91 -75.06 -62.81
CA PRO A 112 -35.44 -75.13 -62.89
C PRO A 112 -34.76 -74.72 -64.24
N LYS A 113 -33.43 -74.93 -64.30
CA LYS A 113 -32.52 -75.08 -65.49
C LYS A 113 -32.17 -73.79 -66.26
N LYS A 114 -30.91 -73.55 -66.68
CA LYS A 114 -30.18 -74.36 -67.69
C LYS A 114 -28.66 -74.03 -67.71
N LYS A 115 -27.83 -75.06 -67.89
CA LYS A 115 -26.35 -75.02 -68.01
C LYS A 115 -25.87 -74.50 -69.37
N SER A 116 -24.66 -73.94 -69.40
CA SER A 116 -23.73 -74.13 -70.52
C SER A 116 -22.31 -74.36 -70.00
N LYS A 117 -21.63 -75.37 -70.57
CA LYS A 117 -20.25 -75.78 -70.29
C LYS A 117 -19.34 -75.23 -71.38
N LYS A 118 -18.14 -74.79 -71.04
CA LYS A 118 -16.88 -74.99 -71.81
C LYS A 118 -15.68 -74.47 -71.01
N GLY A 119 -14.58 -75.23 -70.94
CA GLY A 119 -13.23 -74.66 -70.73
C GLY A 119 -12.42 -75.10 -69.52
N LEU A 120 -12.48 -76.37 -69.10
CA LEU A 120 -11.41 -76.99 -68.31
C LEU A 120 -10.17 -77.13 -69.23
N ILE A 121 -9.08 -76.40 -68.97
CA ILE A 121 -7.65 -76.68 -69.34
C ILE A 121 -6.69 -75.49 -69.00
N ILE A 122 -7.14 -74.38 -68.38
CA ILE A 122 -6.25 -73.32 -67.81
C ILE A 122 -6.22 -73.32 -66.26
N GLY A 123 -6.86 -74.30 -65.63
CA GLY A 123 -7.12 -74.31 -64.18
C GLY A 123 -5.94 -74.65 -63.25
N LEU A 124 -4.82 -75.19 -63.76
CA LEU A 124 -3.73 -75.67 -62.89
C LEU A 124 -2.52 -74.72 -62.76
N ILE A 125 -2.33 -73.78 -63.70
CA ILE A 125 -1.31 -72.71 -63.55
C ILE A 125 -1.94 -71.48 -62.87
N ALA A 126 -3.20 -71.16 -63.18
CA ALA A 126 -3.92 -70.05 -62.55
C ALA A 126 -4.25 -70.30 -61.06
N ALA A 127 -4.56 -71.54 -60.66
CA ALA A 127 -4.78 -71.87 -59.25
C ALA A 127 -3.48 -71.84 -58.41
N GLY A 128 -2.35 -72.23 -59.00
CA GLY A 128 -1.03 -72.13 -58.36
C GLY A 128 -0.58 -70.69 -58.17
N VAL A 129 -0.77 -69.82 -59.17
CA VAL A 129 -0.45 -68.38 -59.07
C VAL A 129 -1.36 -67.67 -58.08
N VAL A 130 -2.66 -67.98 -58.03
CA VAL A 130 -3.57 -67.41 -57.02
C VAL A 130 -3.26 -67.93 -55.63
N LEU A 131 -2.91 -69.20 -55.45
CA LEU A 131 -2.50 -69.74 -54.15
C LEU A 131 -1.15 -69.18 -53.68
N ILE A 132 -0.17 -69.03 -54.57
CA ILE A 132 1.13 -68.40 -54.26
C ILE A 132 0.94 -66.90 -53.99
N ALA A 133 0.08 -66.20 -54.72
CA ALA A 133 -0.26 -64.81 -54.43
C ALA A 133 -1.01 -64.67 -53.11
N LEU A 134 -1.90 -65.60 -52.75
CA LEU A 134 -2.58 -65.63 -51.46
C LEU A 134 -1.66 -66.03 -50.31
N ILE A 135 -0.70 -66.94 -50.52
CA ILE A 135 0.34 -67.28 -49.53
C ILE A 135 1.32 -66.13 -49.39
N LEU A 136 1.73 -65.47 -50.48
CA LEU A 136 2.56 -64.27 -50.43
C LEU A 136 1.81 -63.12 -49.79
N LEU A 137 0.51 -62.93 -50.07
CA LEU A 137 -0.33 -61.95 -49.38
C LEU A 137 -0.47 -62.31 -47.90
N PHE A 138 -0.68 -63.59 -47.58
CA PHE A 138 -0.76 -64.06 -46.21
C PHE A 138 0.58 -63.90 -45.48
N VAL A 139 1.69 -64.14 -46.18
CA VAL A 139 3.04 -63.97 -45.66
C VAL A 139 3.41 -62.48 -45.55
N LEU A 140 2.98 -61.63 -46.46
CA LEU A 140 3.27 -60.19 -46.42
C LEU A 140 2.35 -59.44 -45.45
N VAL A 141 1.15 -59.96 -45.18
CA VAL A 141 0.15 -59.31 -44.30
C VAL A 141 0.11 -59.96 -42.91
N PHE A 142 0.03 -61.29 -42.83
CA PHE A 142 -0.11 -62.01 -41.56
C PHE A 142 1.22 -62.48 -40.98
N LEU A 143 2.27 -62.74 -41.78
CA LEU A 143 3.59 -63.07 -41.20
C LEU A 143 4.15 -61.90 -40.36
N PRO A 144 4.18 -60.63 -40.78
CA PRO A 144 4.60 -59.53 -39.89
C PRO A 144 3.70 -59.44 -38.64
N MET A 145 2.38 -59.59 -38.79
CA MET A 145 1.43 -59.62 -37.66
C MET A 145 1.66 -60.77 -36.66
N ILE A 146 2.18 -61.92 -37.12
CA ILE A 146 2.53 -63.09 -36.30
C ILE A 146 3.98 -62.99 -35.77
N LEU A 147 4.89 -62.34 -36.51
CA LEU A 147 6.32 -62.24 -36.19
C LEU A 147 6.65 -61.13 -35.20
N ASP A 148 5.87 -60.03 -35.19
CA ASP A 148 6.09 -58.85 -34.33
C ASP A 148 5.43 -58.97 -32.95
N GLY A 149 4.61 -60.02 -32.75
CA GLY A 149 3.96 -60.32 -31.48
C GLY A 149 2.85 -59.33 -31.11
N LYS A 150 1.99 -59.73 -30.15
CA LYS A 150 0.97 -58.81 -29.61
C LYS A 150 1.68 -57.65 -28.89
N LYS A 151 1.38 -56.42 -29.31
CA LYS A 151 1.81 -55.20 -28.63
C LYS A 151 1.05 -55.01 -27.31
N VAL A 152 1.76 -54.61 -26.28
CA VAL A 152 1.23 -54.18 -24.98
C VAL A 152 0.96 -52.68 -25.10
N GLU A 153 -0.30 -52.29 -25.02
CA GLU A 153 -0.68 -50.87 -25.04
C GLU A 153 -0.52 -50.31 -23.63
N ILE A 154 0.37 -49.32 -23.47
CA ILE A 154 0.72 -48.72 -22.17
C ILE A 154 0.40 -47.25 -22.20
N ASP A 155 -0.38 -46.81 -21.21
CA ASP A 155 -0.68 -45.41 -20.93
C ASP A 155 0.22 -44.94 -19.79
N PHE A 156 1.35 -44.33 -20.15
CA PHE A 156 2.39 -43.95 -19.18
C PHE A 156 1.92 -42.81 -18.25
N THR A 157 0.92 -42.02 -18.64
CA THR A 157 0.45 -40.89 -17.83
C THR A 157 -0.26 -41.34 -16.54
N LYS A 158 -0.71 -42.60 -16.46
CA LYS A 158 -1.43 -43.15 -15.30
C LYS A 158 -0.59 -43.32 -14.05
N TYR A 159 0.73 -43.33 -14.19
CA TYR A 159 1.67 -43.61 -13.10
C TYR A 159 2.31 -42.32 -12.56
N VAL A 160 1.86 -41.16 -13.02
CA VAL A 160 2.28 -39.86 -12.48
C VAL A 160 1.70 -39.65 -11.10
N LYS A 161 2.55 -39.23 -10.16
CA LYS A 161 2.17 -38.77 -8.83
C LYS A 161 2.63 -37.34 -8.65
N THR A 162 1.73 -36.48 -8.20
CA THR A 162 2.05 -35.10 -7.84
C THR A 162 1.61 -34.83 -6.41
N THR A 163 2.45 -34.12 -5.68
CA THR A 163 2.12 -33.60 -4.35
C THR A 163 2.31 -32.10 -4.37
N PHE A 164 1.37 -31.40 -3.73
CA PHE A 164 1.43 -29.96 -3.51
C PHE A 164 1.53 -29.71 -2.01
N ASP A 165 2.45 -28.84 -1.62
CA ASP A 165 2.67 -28.47 -0.22
C ASP A 165 2.97 -26.98 -0.09
N GLY A 166 2.88 -26.48 1.14
CA GLY A 166 3.00 -25.05 1.43
C GLY A 166 1.65 -24.34 1.56
N TYR A 167 1.70 -23.02 1.44
CA TYR A 167 0.54 -22.13 1.50
C TYR A 167 0.16 -21.68 0.10
N ASP A 168 -1.11 -21.33 -0.07
CA ASP A 168 -1.59 -20.59 -1.23
C ASP A 168 -0.69 -19.35 -1.43
N THR A 169 -0.30 -19.05 -2.67
CA THR A 169 0.72 -18.06 -3.11
C THR A 169 2.19 -18.46 -3.04
N ILE A 170 2.60 -19.40 -2.17
CA ILE A 170 4.01 -19.87 -2.06
C ILE A 170 4.11 -21.39 -2.12
N GLY A 171 3.13 -22.04 -2.74
CA GLY A 171 3.04 -23.49 -2.81
C GLY A 171 4.14 -24.07 -3.68
N ASN A 172 4.54 -25.30 -3.35
CA ASN A 172 5.51 -26.08 -4.09
C ASN A 172 4.84 -27.32 -4.68
N ALA A 173 5.26 -27.69 -5.88
CA ALA A 173 4.90 -28.93 -6.53
C ALA A 173 6.08 -29.88 -6.53
N GLU A 174 5.83 -31.15 -6.19
CA GLU A 174 6.79 -32.23 -6.34
C GLU A 174 6.22 -33.29 -7.28
N ALA A 175 7.10 -33.83 -8.13
CA ALA A 175 6.79 -34.86 -9.11
C ALA A 175 7.43 -36.18 -8.70
N ASP A 176 6.63 -37.25 -8.78
CA ASP A 176 7.10 -38.63 -8.67
C ASP A 176 6.46 -39.49 -9.77
N TYR A 177 7.00 -40.68 -10.01
CA TYR A 177 6.51 -41.65 -10.98
C TYR A 177 6.49 -43.06 -10.39
N ASP A 178 5.32 -43.69 -10.40
CA ASP A 178 5.09 -45.01 -9.80
C ASP A 178 5.58 -46.15 -10.70
N TYR A 179 6.90 -46.34 -10.75
CA TYR A 179 7.52 -47.45 -11.49
C TYR A 179 7.05 -48.83 -11.00
N ASP A 180 6.81 -48.99 -9.69
CA ASP A 180 6.36 -50.25 -9.12
C ASP A 180 4.97 -50.64 -9.63
N ALA A 181 4.03 -49.68 -9.70
CA ALA A 181 2.71 -49.90 -10.28
C ALA A 181 2.79 -50.19 -11.79
N LEU A 182 3.63 -49.47 -12.54
CA LEU A 182 3.84 -49.74 -13.96
C LEU A 182 4.36 -51.16 -14.21
N ILE A 183 5.35 -51.59 -13.42
CA ILE A 183 5.92 -52.94 -13.51
C ILE A 183 4.91 -53.99 -13.06
N ALA A 184 4.12 -53.74 -12.02
CA ALA A 184 3.09 -54.66 -11.57
C ALA A 184 2.01 -54.91 -12.64
N ASP A 185 1.60 -53.87 -13.37
CA ASP A 185 0.56 -53.97 -14.40
C ASP A 185 1.05 -54.66 -15.69
N TYR A 186 2.26 -54.35 -16.13
CA TYR A 186 2.73 -54.77 -17.47
C TYR A 186 3.99 -55.63 -17.49
N GLY A 187 4.79 -55.64 -16.42
CA GLY A 187 6.16 -56.18 -16.42
C GLY A 187 6.28 -57.61 -16.96
N GLU A 188 5.39 -58.51 -16.57
CA GLU A 188 5.40 -59.91 -17.05
C GLU A 188 5.09 -60.06 -18.55
N GLN A 189 4.43 -59.07 -19.15
CA GLN A 189 4.00 -59.08 -20.55
C GLN A 189 5.06 -58.50 -21.50
N LEU A 190 6.07 -57.80 -20.94
CA LEU A 190 7.09 -57.08 -21.69
C LEU A 190 8.14 -58.04 -22.29
N LYS A 191 8.48 -57.78 -23.55
CA LYS A 191 9.42 -58.58 -24.33
C LYS A 191 10.22 -57.68 -25.26
N TYR A 192 11.51 -57.95 -25.34
CA TYR A 192 12.37 -57.37 -26.39
C TYR A 192 11.98 -57.86 -27.79
N THR A 193 11.98 -56.93 -28.75
CA THR A 193 11.81 -57.23 -30.17
C THR A 193 13.02 -58.00 -30.70
N ARG A 194 12.96 -58.44 -31.96
CA ARG A 194 14.14 -59.00 -32.63
C ARG A 194 15.22 -57.95 -32.85
N LYS A 195 14.83 -56.71 -33.18
CA LYS A 195 15.73 -55.58 -33.42
C LYS A 195 16.64 -55.34 -32.23
N TYR A 196 16.06 -55.21 -31.03
CA TYR A 196 16.83 -55.11 -29.78
C TYR A 196 17.83 -56.27 -29.64
N LYS A 197 17.37 -57.52 -29.81
CA LYS A 197 18.21 -58.72 -29.66
C LYS A 197 19.36 -58.84 -30.68
N SER A 198 19.24 -58.18 -31.84
CA SER A 198 20.25 -58.21 -32.90
C SER A 198 21.20 -57.02 -32.89
N GLU A 199 20.77 -55.87 -32.38
CA GLU A 199 21.50 -54.60 -32.47
C GLU A 199 22.10 -54.15 -31.14
N LEU A 200 21.61 -54.65 -30.00
CA LEU A 200 22.05 -54.27 -28.66
C LEU A 200 22.60 -55.47 -27.88
N GLU A 201 23.57 -55.21 -27.00
CA GLU A 201 24.05 -56.19 -26.04
C GLU A 201 22.94 -56.48 -25.01
N LYS A 202 22.75 -57.75 -24.65
CA LYS A 202 21.65 -58.16 -23.77
C LYS A 202 21.98 -57.79 -22.33
N GLU A 203 21.42 -56.70 -21.86
CA GLU A 203 21.48 -56.30 -20.45
C GLU A 203 20.08 -56.06 -19.89
N GLY A 204 19.86 -56.50 -18.65
CA GLY A 204 18.60 -56.29 -17.92
C GLY A 204 17.38 -57.09 -18.41
N THR A 205 16.35 -57.09 -17.58
CA THR A 205 15.00 -57.54 -17.92
C THR A 205 14.26 -56.51 -18.77
N PRO A 206 13.26 -56.91 -19.57
CA PRO A 206 12.44 -55.96 -20.31
C PRO A 206 11.81 -54.85 -19.44
N SER A 207 11.47 -55.14 -18.18
CA SER A 207 10.94 -54.15 -17.25
C SER A 207 11.98 -53.11 -16.84
N GLU A 208 13.19 -53.54 -16.46
CA GLU A 208 14.30 -52.65 -16.12
C GLU A 208 14.64 -51.73 -17.30
N PHE A 209 14.74 -52.29 -18.51
CA PHE A 209 15.00 -51.50 -19.70
C PHE A 209 13.87 -50.50 -20.00
N LEU A 210 12.61 -50.84 -19.75
CA LEU A 210 11.51 -49.88 -19.92
C LEU A 210 11.65 -48.71 -18.95
N VAL A 211 11.91 -48.99 -17.68
CA VAL A 211 12.09 -47.96 -16.63
C VAL A 211 13.27 -47.05 -16.93
N ASP A 212 14.41 -47.60 -17.35
CA ASP A 212 15.61 -46.81 -17.71
C ASP A 212 15.39 -45.90 -18.94
N ASN A 213 14.32 -46.12 -19.70
CA ASN A 213 13.94 -45.33 -20.87
C ASN A 213 12.80 -44.35 -20.58
N ILE A 214 12.50 -44.12 -19.30
CA ILE A 214 11.55 -43.13 -18.81
C ILE A 214 12.31 -42.11 -17.96
N ILE A 215 12.07 -40.82 -18.20
CA ILE A 215 12.57 -39.71 -17.40
C ILE A 215 11.37 -38.83 -17.09
N TYR A 216 11.27 -38.32 -15.87
CA TYR A 216 10.23 -37.38 -15.51
C TYR A 216 10.84 -36.14 -14.85
N TYR A 217 10.15 -35.01 -15.01
CA TYR A 217 10.48 -33.75 -14.35
C TYR A 217 9.25 -32.82 -14.38
N LEU A 218 9.19 -31.86 -13.45
CA LEU A 218 8.28 -30.72 -13.60
C LEU A 218 8.89 -29.73 -14.58
N ASP A 219 8.06 -29.11 -15.42
CA ASP A 219 8.55 -28.01 -16.26
C ASP A 219 9.29 -26.99 -15.39
N TYR A 220 10.48 -26.56 -15.84
CA TYR A 220 11.46 -25.85 -15.01
C TYR A 220 10.95 -24.48 -14.53
N PHE A 221 9.85 -23.99 -15.11
CA PHE A 221 9.19 -22.75 -14.76
C PHE A 221 7.83 -23.05 -14.13
N GLY A 222 7.66 -22.68 -12.85
CA GLY A 222 6.38 -22.74 -12.14
C GLY A 222 6.14 -24.00 -11.32
N TYR A 223 7.14 -24.51 -10.59
CA TYR A 223 6.94 -25.56 -9.58
C TYR A 223 6.94 -25.03 -8.14
N ASN A 224 6.99 -23.71 -7.98
CA ASN A 224 7.07 -22.96 -6.74
C ASN A 224 6.31 -21.63 -6.94
N ASP A 225 6.00 -20.93 -5.85
CA ASP A 225 5.15 -19.72 -5.87
C ASP A 225 3.72 -19.99 -6.39
N LEU A 226 3.20 -21.20 -6.09
CA LEU A 226 1.92 -21.69 -6.60
C LEU A 226 0.74 -21.33 -5.69
N SER A 227 -0.41 -21.15 -6.33
CA SER A 227 -1.71 -20.98 -5.69
C SER A 227 -2.68 -22.10 -6.09
N ASN A 228 -3.67 -22.37 -5.25
CA ASN A 228 -4.78 -23.27 -5.54
C ASN A 228 -5.50 -22.81 -6.82
N GLY A 229 -5.58 -23.68 -7.82
CA GLY A 229 -6.12 -23.39 -9.14
C GLY A 229 -5.08 -23.09 -10.23
N ASP A 230 -3.81 -22.88 -9.87
CA ASP A 230 -2.73 -22.79 -10.84
C ASP A 230 -2.54 -24.11 -11.58
N THR A 231 -1.86 -24.06 -12.73
CA THR A 231 -1.57 -25.26 -13.54
C THR A 231 -0.07 -25.43 -13.68
N VAL A 232 0.41 -26.62 -13.33
CA VAL A 232 1.80 -27.05 -13.52
C VAL A 232 1.83 -28.20 -14.52
N ASP A 233 2.73 -28.11 -15.50
CA ASP A 233 2.93 -29.19 -16.47
C ASP A 233 3.92 -30.22 -15.89
N TYR A 234 3.44 -31.44 -15.65
CA TYR A 234 4.31 -32.59 -15.46
C TYR A 234 4.80 -33.08 -16.81
N VAL A 235 6.12 -33.19 -16.98
CA VAL A 235 6.75 -33.64 -18.22
C VAL A 235 7.27 -35.06 -18.03
N LEU A 236 6.67 -35.98 -18.78
CA LEU A 236 7.10 -37.37 -18.85
C LEU A 236 7.79 -37.62 -20.18
N PHE A 237 9.10 -37.81 -20.14
CA PHE A 237 9.87 -38.25 -21.30
C PHE A 237 9.91 -39.78 -21.36
N VAL A 238 9.45 -40.34 -22.47
CA VAL A 238 9.61 -41.75 -22.82
C VAL A 238 10.50 -41.81 -24.04
N ASN A 239 11.49 -42.71 -24.09
CA ASN A 239 12.36 -42.81 -25.26
C ASN A 239 11.55 -43.12 -26.54
N PRO A 240 11.62 -42.29 -27.60
CA PRO A 240 10.85 -42.49 -28.84
C PRO A 240 11.19 -43.79 -29.58
N GLY A 241 12.37 -44.37 -29.34
CA GLY A 241 12.76 -45.67 -29.91
C GLY A 241 12.12 -46.89 -29.22
N ILE A 242 11.39 -46.71 -28.12
CA ILE A 242 10.94 -47.82 -27.26
C ILE A 242 10.01 -48.80 -28.00
N GLU A 243 9.15 -48.32 -28.90
CA GLU A 243 8.23 -49.18 -29.67
C GLU A 243 8.94 -50.06 -30.71
N GLU A 244 10.14 -49.67 -31.16
CA GLU A 244 10.95 -50.48 -32.08
C GLU A 244 11.76 -51.55 -31.32
N LEU A 245 12.12 -51.25 -30.07
CA LEU A 245 12.96 -52.08 -29.21
C LEU A 245 12.16 -53.07 -28.36
N MET A 246 10.90 -52.74 -28.04
CA MET A 246 10.02 -53.54 -27.20
C MET A 246 8.67 -53.85 -27.87
N ASN A 247 7.97 -54.87 -27.37
CA ASN A 247 6.58 -55.13 -27.75
C ASN A 247 5.59 -54.12 -27.13
N VAL A 248 5.98 -52.87 -26.95
CA VAL A 248 5.14 -51.79 -26.41
C VAL A 248 4.51 -51.00 -27.56
N LYS A 249 3.32 -50.47 -27.29
CA LYS A 249 2.66 -49.40 -28.05
C LYS A 249 2.20 -48.34 -27.05
N ILE A 250 2.67 -47.12 -27.23
CA ILE A 250 2.31 -45.95 -26.43
C ILE A 250 0.88 -45.57 -26.82
N VAL A 251 -0.04 -45.57 -25.85
CA VAL A 251 -1.37 -44.96 -26.03
C VAL A 251 -1.31 -43.49 -25.62
N ASN A 252 -2.23 -42.69 -26.15
CA ASN A 252 -2.19 -41.21 -26.10
C ASN A 252 -1.01 -40.59 -26.89
N ALA A 253 -0.53 -41.27 -27.94
CA ALA A 253 0.59 -40.82 -28.77
C ALA A 253 0.38 -39.46 -29.47
N GLU A 254 -0.85 -38.96 -29.58
CA GLU A 254 -1.14 -37.65 -30.19
C GLU A 254 -0.58 -36.47 -29.38
N THR A 255 -0.35 -36.67 -28.07
CA THR A 255 0.30 -35.70 -27.17
C THR A 255 1.80 -35.99 -26.99
N TYR A 256 2.32 -37.02 -27.65
CA TYR A 256 3.68 -37.50 -27.56
C TYR A 256 4.50 -36.97 -28.74
N SER A 257 5.16 -35.84 -28.55
CA SER A 257 6.02 -35.21 -29.54
C SER A 257 7.47 -35.28 -29.07
N ASP A 258 8.39 -35.73 -29.94
CA ASP A 258 9.83 -35.84 -29.65
C ASP A 258 10.20 -36.57 -28.34
N GLY A 259 9.34 -37.49 -27.87
CA GLY A 259 9.57 -38.26 -26.66
C GLY A 259 8.91 -37.69 -25.40
N GLU A 260 8.21 -36.56 -25.45
CA GLU A 260 7.63 -35.91 -24.28
C GLU A 260 6.10 -35.98 -24.24
N LEU A 261 5.56 -36.26 -23.06
CA LEU A 261 4.15 -36.13 -22.71
C LEU A 261 4.02 -35.01 -21.67
N LYS A 262 3.33 -33.92 -22.01
CA LYS A 262 2.97 -32.87 -21.05
C LYS A 262 1.60 -33.16 -20.45
N ILE A 263 1.54 -33.21 -19.14
CA ILE A 263 0.34 -33.54 -18.38
C ILE A 263 0.03 -32.33 -17.48
N PRO A 264 -0.97 -31.50 -17.85
CA PRO A 264 -1.33 -30.35 -17.03
C PRO A 264 -2.01 -30.83 -15.75
N MET A 265 -1.51 -30.36 -14.62
CA MET A 265 -2.01 -30.68 -13.28
C MET A 265 -2.50 -29.41 -12.62
N THR A 266 -3.74 -29.42 -12.15
CA THR A 266 -4.26 -28.32 -11.33
C THR A 266 -3.73 -28.44 -9.91
N VAL A 267 -3.16 -27.35 -9.39
CA VAL A 267 -2.68 -27.24 -8.02
C VAL A 267 -3.89 -27.18 -7.10
N GLU A 268 -3.96 -28.10 -6.14
CA GLU A 268 -5.04 -28.17 -5.17
C GLU A 268 -4.50 -28.60 -3.80
N GLY A 269 -5.15 -28.14 -2.73
CA GLY A 269 -4.86 -28.59 -1.37
C GLY A 269 -3.72 -27.83 -0.67
N LEU A 270 -3.26 -26.71 -1.24
CA LEU A 270 -2.41 -25.76 -0.51
C LEU A 270 -3.18 -25.12 0.64
N LYS A 271 -2.48 -24.80 1.72
CA LYS A 271 -3.08 -24.22 2.93
C LYS A 271 -3.42 -22.74 2.71
N GLU A 272 -4.58 -22.31 3.18
CA GLU A 272 -4.90 -20.89 3.29
C GLU A 272 -4.11 -20.26 4.46
N ALA A 273 -3.57 -19.07 4.26
CA ALA A 273 -2.88 -18.32 5.31
C ALA A 273 -3.88 -17.69 6.29
N GLU A 274 -3.52 -17.64 7.57
CA GLU A 274 -4.29 -16.85 8.54
C GLU A 274 -4.02 -15.35 8.32
N LEU A 275 -5.06 -14.52 8.40
CA LEU A 275 -4.91 -13.08 8.24
C LEU A 275 -4.74 -12.40 9.61
N PHE A 276 -3.82 -11.45 9.71
CA PHE A 276 -3.65 -10.61 10.89
C PHE A 276 -3.61 -9.12 10.54
N ASP A 277 -3.90 -8.25 11.50
CA ASP A 277 -3.71 -6.81 11.34
C ASP A 277 -2.29 -6.44 11.83
N PRO A 278 -1.36 -6.05 10.94
CA PRO A 278 0.01 -5.73 11.34
C PRO A 278 0.13 -4.44 12.15
N PHE A 279 -0.94 -3.66 12.29
CA PHE A 279 -0.95 -2.44 13.09
C PHE A 279 -1.82 -2.57 14.35
N GLU A 280 -2.28 -3.79 14.65
CA GLU A 280 -2.97 -4.07 15.91
C GLU A 280 -2.01 -3.82 17.09
N ASN A 281 -2.49 -3.07 18.09
CA ASN A 281 -1.76 -2.71 19.30
C ASN A 281 -0.41 -2.00 19.05
N ILE A 282 -0.26 -1.30 17.92
CA ILE A 282 0.84 -0.34 17.77
C ILE A 282 0.73 0.74 18.85
N GLU A 283 1.82 0.96 19.57
CA GLU A 283 1.89 2.04 20.55
C GLU A 283 2.43 3.30 19.87
N ILE A 284 1.71 4.40 20.02
CA ILE A 284 2.09 5.69 19.43
C ILE A 284 2.08 6.75 20.53
N THR A 285 3.19 7.47 20.64
CA THR A 285 3.33 8.63 21.52
C THR A 285 3.68 9.84 20.68
N VAL A 286 2.95 10.94 20.89
CA VAL A 286 3.27 12.23 20.26
C VAL A 286 3.76 13.18 21.36
N THR A 287 4.85 13.87 21.11
CA THR A 287 5.45 14.86 22.02
C THR A 287 5.83 16.13 21.28
N GLY A 288 6.21 17.18 22.01
CA GLY A 288 6.55 18.49 21.46
C GLY A 288 5.36 19.45 21.46
N ASN A 289 5.42 20.48 20.61
CA ASN A 289 4.37 21.47 20.42
C ASN A 289 4.06 21.56 18.94
N SER A 290 2.81 21.75 18.52
CA SER A 290 2.44 22.02 17.13
C SER A 290 3.02 23.37 16.67
N PRO A 291 3.70 23.46 15.51
CA PRO A 291 3.85 22.44 14.45
C PRO A 291 5.18 21.64 14.49
N PHE A 292 5.83 21.53 15.65
CA PHE A 292 7.10 20.83 15.89
C PHE A 292 6.90 19.53 16.69
N GLY A 293 5.78 18.85 16.46
CA GLY A 293 5.51 17.57 17.07
C GLY A 293 6.44 16.47 16.57
N ILE A 294 6.70 15.51 17.44
CA ILE A 294 7.50 14.31 17.15
C ILE A 294 6.64 13.09 17.48
N ILE A 295 6.63 12.10 16.59
CA ILE A 295 5.98 10.81 16.83
C ILE A 295 7.04 9.75 17.15
N GLU A 296 6.82 9.03 18.24
CA GLU A 296 7.52 7.81 18.58
C GLU A 296 6.53 6.65 18.55
N TYR A 297 6.97 5.49 18.08
CA TYR A 297 6.12 4.32 17.96
C TYR A 297 6.85 3.04 18.35
N SER A 298 6.09 2.02 18.73
CA SER A 298 6.60 0.70 19.10
C SER A 298 5.62 -0.40 18.68
N PHE A 299 6.18 -1.49 18.16
CA PHE A 299 5.45 -2.72 17.86
C PHE A 299 5.60 -3.79 18.95
N GLU A 300 6.25 -3.49 20.10
CA GLU A 300 6.54 -4.48 21.16
C GLU A 300 5.31 -5.24 21.67
N ASN A 301 4.13 -4.63 21.62
CA ASN A 301 2.85 -5.22 22.05
C ASN A 301 1.94 -5.66 20.89
N SER A 302 2.41 -5.52 19.64
CA SER A 302 1.70 -5.99 18.45
C SER A 302 1.71 -7.52 18.34
N PRO A 303 0.79 -8.12 17.56
CA PRO A 303 0.78 -9.58 17.37
C PRO A 303 2.00 -10.07 16.59
N GLU A 304 2.29 -11.36 16.69
CA GLU A 304 3.14 -12.01 15.69
C GLU A 304 2.41 -12.02 14.34
N PRO A 305 3.12 -11.89 13.21
CA PRO A 305 4.58 -11.82 13.09
C PRO A 305 5.20 -10.42 13.18
N ILE A 306 4.43 -9.34 13.34
CA ILE A 306 4.98 -7.98 13.21
C ILE A 306 5.81 -7.51 14.41
N ARG A 307 5.54 -8.03 15.62
CA ARG A 307 6.11 -7.57 16.90
C ARG A 307 7.63 -7.36 16.90
N ASP A 308 8.36 -8.27 16.27
CA ASP A 308 9.83 -8.23 16.19
C ASP A 308 10.34 -7.91 14.77
N ASN A 309 9.43 -7.47 13.88
CA ASN A 309 9.69 -7.29 12.45
C ASN A 309 9.25 -5.92 11.92
N GLU A 310 9.28 -4.90 12.78
CA GLU A 310 8.95 -3.50 12.44
C GLU A 310 9.83 -2.90 11.33
N TYR A 311 10.99 -3.48 11.03
CA TYR A 311 11.88 -3.03 9.96
C TYR A 311 11.28 -3.20 8.56
N TYR A 312 10.18 -3.94 8.42
CA TYR A 312 9.36 -3.97 7.20
C TYR A 312 8.37 -2.80 7.11
N VAL A 313 8.25 -1.98 8.16
CA VAL A 313 7.33 -0.83 8.19
C VAL A 313 8.12 0.45 7.95
N SER A 314 7.63 1.24 7.00
CA SER A 314 8.08 2.61 6.74
C SER A 314 7.07 3.61 7.25
N VAL A 315 7.54 4.79 7.66
CA VAL A 315 6.73 5.90 8.14
C VAL A 315 7.10 7.14 7.33
N ASP A 316 6.09 7.84 6.81
CA ASP A 316 6.28 8.96 5.87
C ASP A 316 6.88 10.21 6.53
N LYS A 317 6.51 10.51 7.77
CA LYS A 317 7.05 11.62 8.56
C LYS A 317 7.02 11.32 10.06
N THR A 318 8.03 11.84 10.79
CA THR A 318 8.15 11.61 12.23
C THR A 318 8.45 12.86 13.07
N TYR A 319 8.64 14.00 12.44
CA TYR A 319 8.97 15.29 13.04
C TYR A 319 8.26 16.42 12.28
N ASP A 320 8.33 17.65 12.78
CA ASP A 320 7.62 18.82 12.24
C ASP A 320 6.10 18.58 12.08
N LEU A 321 5.49 17.92 13.08
CA LEU A 321 4.08 17.55 13.06
C LEU A 321 3.19 18.61 13.73
N ALA A 322 2.09 18.95 13.07
CA ALA A 322 1.02 19.79 13.64
C ALA A 322 -0.21 18.97 14.02
N ASN A 323 -1.06 19.50 14.91
CA ASN A 323 -2.40 18.93 15.10
C ASN A 323 -3.16 18.87 13.77
N GLY A 324 -3.79 17.73 13.49
CA GLY A 324 -4.48 17.44 12.23
C GLY A 324 -3.60 16.85 11.14
N ASP A 325 -2.29 16.75 11.34
CA ASP A 325 -1.42 16.02 10.40
C ASP A 325 -1.72 14.52 10.41
N VAL A 326 -1.71 13.91 9.23
CA VAL A 326 -1.80 12.45 9.07
C VAL A 326 -0.42 11.86 8.85
N VAL A 327 -0.03 10.91 9.70
CA VAL A 327 1.18 10.09 9.59
C VAL A 327 0.79 8.72 9.05
N THR A 328 1.49 8.25 8.02
CA THR A 328 1.19 7.00 7.31
C THR A 328 2.25 5.95 7.58
N PHE A 329 1.85 4.83 8.18
CA PHE A 329 2.64 3.62 8.33
C PHE A 329 2.36 2.69 7.15
N THR A 330 3.41 2.19 6.50
CA THR A 330 3.31 1.29 5.34
C THR A 330 4.17 0.05 5.52
N LEU A 331 3.55 -1.12 5.53
CA LEU A 331 4.21 -2.42 5.52
C LEU A 331 4.63 -2.78 4.10
N ASP A 332 5.90 -3.14 3.94
CA ASP A 332 6.45 -3.66 2.69
C ASP A 332 6.13 -5.16 2.54
N GLU A 333 5.00 -5.44 1.89
CA GLU A 333 4.46 -6.80 1.76
C GLU A 333 5.37 -7.73 0.95
N ASP A 334 6.08 -7.22 -0.06
CA ASP A 334 6.92 -8.02 -0.93
C ASP A 334 8.07 -8.68 -0.13
N TYR A 335 8.65 -7.94 0.82
CA TYR A 335 9.72 -8.47 1.67
C TYR A 335 9.20 -9.22 2.90
N ALA A 336 8.02 -8.85 3.42
CA ALA A 336 7.49 -9.42 4.65
C ALA A 336 6.76 -10.76 4.42
N ASN A 337 6.01 -10.89 3.33
CA ASN A 337 5.09 -12.01 3.11
C ASN A 337 5.79 -13.37 3.06
N GLU A 338 6.95 -13.46 2.40
CA GLU A 338 7.72 -14.71 2.33
C GLU A 338 8.07 -15.22 3.75
N TYR A 339 8.55 -14.31 4.61
CA TYR A 339 8.92 -14.63 5.99
C TYR A 339 7.68 -14.93 6.86
N PHE A 340 6.64 -14.10 6.76
CA PHE A 340 5.42 -14.26 7.55
C PHE A 340 4.68 -15.56 7.23
N LEU A 341 4.60 -15.93 5.95
CA LEU A 341 4.00 -17.19 5.53
C LEU A 341 4.84 -18.40 5.93
N SER A 342 6.15 -18.36 5.70
CA SER A 342 7.02 -19.52 5.96
C SER A 342 7.17 -19.85 7.44
N GLU A 343 7.32 -18.85 8.31
CA GLU A 343 7.54 -19.04 9.74
C GLU A 343 6.24 -19.10 10.55
N TYR A 344 5.24 -18.30 10.17
CA TYR A 344 4.00 -18.13 10.96
C TYR A 344 2.75 -18.67 10.24
N GLY A 345 2.79 -18.84 8.92
CA GLY A 345 1.60 -19.22 8.14
C GLY A 345 0.57 -18.11 8.05
N MET A 346 1.01 -16.86 8.15
CA MET A 346 0.14 -15.69 8.25
C MET A 346 0.43 -14.66 7.15
N LEU A 347 -0.58 -13.90 6.76
CA LEU A 347 -0.48 -12.76 5.84
C LEU A 347 -1.13 -11.50 6.43
N PRO A 348 -0.61 -10.32 6.12
CA PRO A 348 -1.22 -9.08 6.55
C PRO A 348 -2.59 -8.90 5.87
N SER A 349 -3.60 -8.53 6.65
CA SER A 349 -4.94 -8.18 6.17
C SER A 349 -5.02 -6.79 5.53
N LYS A 350 -4.03 -5.93 5.82
CA LYS A 350 -3.86 -4.59 5.28
C LYS A 350 -2.39 -4.20 5.35
N THR A 351 -1.96 -3.28 4.49
CA THR A 351 -0.56 -2.84 4.41
C THR A 351 -0.35 -1.41 4.85
N THR A 352 -1.42 -0.67 5.17
CA THR A 352 -1.34 0.73 5.58
C THR A 352 -2.12 1.01 6.86
N TYR A 353 -1.62 1.96 7.65
CA TYR A 353 -2.30 2.53 8.81
C TYR A 353 -2.03 4.03 8.89
N GLU A 354 -3.09 4.82 9.10
CA GLU A 354 -3.02 6.28 9.20
C GLU A 354 -3.31 6.71 10.64
N TYR A 355 -2.42 7.53 11.19
CA TYR A 355 -2.57 8.13 12.51
C TYR A 355 -2.71 9.65 12.38
N THR A 356 -3.76 10.23 12.95
CA THR A 356 -3.95 11.69 12.99
C THR A 356 -3.35 12.24 14.27
N VAL A 357 -2.43 13.19 14.14
CA VAL A 357 -1.77 13.87 15.26
C VAL A 357 -2.76 14.79 15.95
N GLU A 358 -2.93 14.63 17.25
CA GLU A 358 -3.83 15.44 18.07
C GLU A 358 -3.21 15.66 19.47
N GLY A 359 -3.66 16.70 20.17
CA GLY A 359 -3.30 16.93 21.57
C GLY A 359 -1.93 17.58 21.81
N LEU A 360 -1.26 18.10 20.78
CA LEU A 360 -0.06 18.91 20.96
C LEU A 360 -0.44 20.36 21.34
N PRO A 361 0.30 21.02 22.26
CA PRO A 361 0.14 22.45 22.50
C PRO A 361 0.40 23.26 21.22
N GLU A 362 -0.43 24.26 20.95
CA GLU A 362 -0.41 25.03 19.70
C GLU A 362 0.33 26.36 19.86
N LEU A 363 1.29 26.65 18.98
CA LEU A 363 1.96 27.95 18.96
C LEU A 363 0.94 29.06 18.72
N ILE A 364 0.93 30.07 19.59
CA ILE A 364 0.08 31.24 19.39
C ILE A 364 0.60 32.04 18.19
N THR A 365 -0.27 32.22 17.20
CA THR A 365 0.02 32.99 15.98
C THR A 365 -0.88 34.22 15.84
N ASP A 366 -1.96 34.27 16.62
CA ASP A 366 -2.89 35.38 16.65
C ASP A 366 -3.33 35.71 18.08
N ALA A 367 -3.31 37.00 18.43
CA ALA A 367 -3.63 37.43 19.79
C ALA A 367 -5.10 37.17 20.17
N SER A 368 -5.99 37.03 19.19
CA SER A 368 -7.40 36.67 19.43
C SER A 368 -7.59 35.23 19.93
N GLN A 369 -6.55 34.39 19.83
CA GLN A 369 -6.55 33.04 20.41
C GLN A 369 -6.47 33.07 21.94
N ILE A 370 -5.94 34.15 22.53
CA ILE A 370 -5.81 34.29 23.98
C ILE A 370 -7.19 34.63 24.55
N SER A 371 -7.71 33.78 25.43
CA SER A 371 -9.01 34.00 26.03
C SER A 371 -8.98 35.20 27.00
N ALA A 372 -10.14 35.77 27.31
CA ALA A 372 -10.22 36.84 28.31
C ALA A 372 -9.75 36.37 29.70
N ALA A 373 -10.00 35.10 30.05
CA ALA A 373 -9.55 34.54 31.32
C ALA A 373 -8.03 34.39 31.37
N ASP A 374 -7.42 33.95 30.26
CA ASP A 374 -5.96 33.85 30.15
C ASP A 374 -5.29 35.21 30.15
N MET A 375 -5.91 36.21 29.50
CA MET A 375 -5.42 37.59 29.55
C MET A 375 -5.47 38.17 30.97
N ASP A 376 -6.53 37.87 31.73
CA ASP A 376 -6.63 38.26 33.16
C ASP A 376 -5.55 37.55 34.01
N TYR A 377 -5.25 36.28 33.71
CA TYR A 377 -4.19 35.53 34.38
C TYR A 377 -2.81 36.09 34.05
N LEU A 378 -2.49 36.26 32.76
CA LEU A 378 -1.26 36.87 32.26
C LEU A 378 -1.03 38.25 32.89
N LYS A 379 -2.09 39.05 32.98
CA LYS A 379 -2.03 40.35 33.67
C LYS A 379 -1.69 40.19 35.15
N THR A 380 -2.29 39.23 35.84
CA THR A 380 -2.02 39.00 37.27
C THR A 380 -0.55 38.63 37.50
N VAL A 381 -0.01 37.73 36.68
CA VAL A 381 1.40 37.31 36.75
C VAL A 381 2.32 38.49 36.44
N THR A 382 2.08 39.19 35.32
CA THR A 382 2.92 40.31 34.92
C THR A 382 2.79 41.53 35.85
N ASP A 383 1.65 41.76 36.50
CA ASP A 383 1.46 42.85 37.46
C ASP A 383 2.35 42.62 38.70
N ASP A 384 2.51 41.36 39.15
CA ASP A 384 3.42 41.02 40.26
C ASP A 384 4.89 41.19 39.87
N ILE A 385 5.29 40.67 38.70
CA ILE A 385 6.64 40.87 38.15
C ILE A 385 6.94 42.37 38.02
N TYR A 386 6.05 43.12 37.37
CA TYR A 386 6.23 44.55 37.13
C TYR A 386 6.32 45.34 38.44
N TYR A 387 5.48 45.00 39.42
CA TYR A 387 5.55 45.64 40.73
C TYR A 387 6.90 45.39 41.41
N ASN A 388 7.36 44.14 41.43
CA ASN A 388 8.59 43.77 42.12
C ASN A 388 9.82 44.42 41.48
N GLU A 389 9.87 44.49 40.15
CA GLU A 389 11.02 45.05 39.43
C GLU A 389 11.02 46.59 39.40
N TYR A 390 9.88 47.22 39.13
CA TYR A 390 9.85 48.66 38.83
C TYR A 390 9.24 49.53 39.92
N ILE A 391 8.40 48.96 40.79
CA ILE A 391 7.56 49.76 41.71
C ILE A 391 7.99 49.59 43.16
N SER A 392 8.45 48.41 43.55
CA SER A 392 8.76 48.07 44.94
C SER A 392 9.94 48.87 45.50
N TYR A 393 10.80 49.39 44.62
CA TYR A 393 11.96 50.21 44.97
C TYR A 393 11.60 51.70 45.03
N ASP A 394 11.94 52.34 46.16
CA ASP A 394 11.75 53.78 46.36
C ASP A 394 12.86 54.57 45.63
N ASP A 395 12.56 55.09 44.44
CA ASP A 395 13.45 55.98 43.71
C ASP A 395 13.32 57.41 44.26
N ALA A 396 14.39 57.90 44.89
CA ALA A 396 14.42 59.24 45.47
C ALA A 396 14.28 60.37 44.42
N SER A 397 14.49 60.08 43.13
CA SER A 397 14.43 61.04 42.03
C SER A 397 13.08 61.05 41.30
N ILE A 398 12.37 59.92 41.28
CA ILE A 398 11.09 59.76 40.58
C ILE A 398 10.13 58.97 41.46
N LYS A 399 8.92 59.50 41.64
CA LYS A 399 7.82 58.82 42.30
C LYS A 399 6.84 58.27 41.28
N THR A 400 6.55 56.97 41.35
CA THR A 400 5.42 56.38 40.61
C THR A 400 4.09 56.72 41.28
N ASN A 401 3.15 57.26 40.51
CA ASN A 401 1.79 57.58 40.97
C ASN A 401 0.80 56.46 40.66
N SER A 402 0.93 55.84 39.50
CA SER A 402 0.10 54.73 39.05
C SER A 402 0.80 53.96 37.95
N TYR A 403 0.48 52.68 37.80
CA TYR A 403 0.87 51.87 36.64
C TYR A 403 -0.27 50.94 36.24
N SER A 404 -0.29 50.50 34.98
CA SER A 404 -1.24 49.49 34.49
C SER A 404 -0.77 48.86 33.19
N MET A 405 -1.01 47.57 33.00
CA MET A 405 -0.95 46.95 31.68
C MET A 405 -2.04 47.51 30.76
N ILE A 406 -1.67 48.00 29.58
CA ILE A 406 -2.55 48.68 28.62
C ILE A 406 -2.86 47.86 27.36
N GLY A 407 -2.18 46.73 27.19
CA GLY A 407 -2.40 45.76 26.12
C GLY A 407 -1.15 44.95 25.83
N THR A 408 -1.16 44.25 24.69
CA THR A 408 -0.04 43.40 24.28
C THR A 408 0.42 43.73 22.86
N ILE A 409 1.67 43.38 22.56
CA ILE A 409 2.15 43.23 21.20
C ILE A 409 2.54 41.77 21.03
N LEU A 410 1.96 41.08 20.05
CA LEU A 410 2.37 39.72 19.68
C LEU A 410 3.28 39.79 18.46
N ARG A 411 4.49 39.24 18.56
CA ARG A 411 5.43 39.04 17.45
C ARG A 411 5.47 37.56 17.10
N VAL A 412 5.34 37.19 15.83
CA VAL A 412 5.32 35.78 15.39
C VAL A 412 6.25 35.59 14.20
N SER A 413 7.13 34.58 14.25
CA SER A 413 8.01 34.23 13.15
C SER A 413 7.21 33.81 11.91
N THR A 414 7.57 34.29 10.74
CA THR A 414 7.01 33.84 9.45
C THR A 414 7.55 32.48 9.02
N SER A 415 8.55 31.97 9.71
CA SER A 415 9.18 30.67 9.43
C SER A 415 9.63 30.04 10.75
N PRO A 416 8.66 29.60 11.57
CA PRO A 416 8.95 29.07 12.89
C PRO A 416 9.68 27.72 12.76
N SER A 417 10.52 27.39 13.74
CA SER A 417 11.39 26.21 13.74
C SER A 417 11.65 25.74 15.17
N GLU A 418 11.78 24.43 15.36
CA GLU A 418 12.22 23.84 16.64
C GLU A 418 13.61 24.36 17.09
N TYR A 419 14.45 24.80 16.16
CA TYR A 419 15.79 25.34 16.46
C TYR A 419 15.81 26.86 16.67
N SER A 420 14.66 27.54 16.56
CA SER A 420 14.58 28.98 16.85
C SER A 420 14.67 29.21 18.35
N TRP A 421 15.25 30.35 18.73
CA TRP A 421 15.24 30.81 20.11
C TRP A 421 13.82 31.28 20.50
N ASP A 422 13.16 31.96 19.56
CA ASP A 422 11.81 32.50 19.68
C ASP A 422 11.03 32.24 18.38
N ASN A 423 9.92 31.51 18.49
CA ASN A 423 8.94 31.33 17.41
C ASN A 423 7.83 32.37 17.49
N ASN A 424 7.53 32.83 18.70
CA ASN A 424 6.76 34.02 18.96
C ASN A 424 7.29 34.72 20.23
N THR A 425 6.89 35.97 20.43
CA THR A 425 7.11 36.72 21.66
C THR A 425 5.84 37.50 21.99
N LEU A 426 5.36 37.39 23.23
CA LEU A 426 4.22 38.16 23.73
C LEU A 426 4.71 39.26 24.66
N TYR A 427 4.68 40.51 24.20
CA TYR A 427 5.05 41.69 24.98
C TYR A 427 3.84 42.24 25.72
N CYS A 428 3.87 42.25 27.05
CA CYS A 428 2.87 42.86 27.92
C CYS A 428 3.25 44.32 28.19
N ILE A 429 2.49 45.27 27.65
CA ILE A 429 2.86 46.69 27.65
C ILE A 429 2.26 47.40 28.87
N TYR A 430 3.11 48.06 29.63
CA TYR A 430 2.76 48.83 30.82
C TYR A 430 2.86 50.33 30.53
N GLU A 431 1.90 51.09 31.06
CA GLU A 431 1.97 52.54 31.21
C GLU A 431 2.19 52.87 32.68
N GLN A 432 3.15 53.75 32.96
CA GLN A 432 3.49 54.22 34.29
C GLN A 432 3.44 55.75 34.31
N ASN A 433 2.64 56.31 35.21
CA ASN A 433 2.55 57.75 35.43
C ASN A 433 3.39 58.14 36.65
N CYS A 434 4.29 59.08 36.47
CA CYS A 434 5.35 59.43 37.40
C CYS A 434 5.37 60.94 37.70
N THR A 435 5.93 61.31 38.85
CA THR A 435 6.26 62.70 39.20
C THR A 435 7.72 62.78 39.61
N VAL A 436 8.45 63.79 39.13
CA VAL A 436 9.80 64.09 39.60
C VAL A 436 9.78 64.44 41.09
N SER A 437 10.54 63.69 41.90
CA SER A 437 10.66 63.83 43.36
C SER A 437 12.06 64.24 43.83
N ALA A 438 13.02 64.37 42.91
CA ALA A 438 14.40 64.77 43.22
C ALA A 438 14.49 66.10 43.99
N GLU A 439 15.27 66.13 45.06
CA GLU A 439 15.43 67.32 45.90
C GLU A 439 15.98 68.51 45.10
N GLY A 440 15.25 69.64 45.10
CA GLY A 440 15.63 70.85 44.38
C GLY A 440 15.29 70.87 42.88
N ALA A 441 14.80 69.75 42.33
CA ALA A 441 14.25 69.71 40.98
C ALA A 441 12.83 70.31 40.95
N PRO A 442 12.42 70.94 39.84
CA PRO A 442 11.03 71.31 39.62
C PRO A 442 10.16 70.04 39.56
N SER A 443 9.05 70.04 40.30
CA SER A 443 8.05 68.98 40.21
C SER A 443 7.41 69.01 38.81
N ALA A 444 7.43 67.86 38.14
CA ALA A 444 6.82 67.66 36.83
C ALA A 444 6.28 66.24 36.72
N ASP A 445 5.09 66.12 36.14
CA ASP A 445 4.47 64.84 35.83
C ASP A 445 4.86 64.39 34.42
N PHE A 446 5.08 63.08 34.27
CA PHE A 446 5.40 62.46 32.99
C PHE A 446 4.93 61.01 32.98
N THR A 447 4.85 60.45 31.78
CA THR A 447 4.43 59.08 31.54
C THR A 447 5.57 58.34 30.87
N VAL A 448 5.79 57.09 31.28
CA VAL A 448 6.73 56.17 30.64
C VAL A 448 6.07 54.83 30.38
N TYR A 449 6.61 54.10 29.42
CA TYR A 449 6.12 52.81 28.99
C TYR A 449 7.20 51.75 29.09
N ALA A 450 6.86 50.53 29.45
CA ALA A 450 7.81 49.42 29.52
C ALA A 450 7.10 48.13 29.14
N ALA A 451 7.84 47.04 28.95
CA ALA A 451 7.25 45.75 28.69
C ALA A 451 7.92 44.62 29.48
N ILE A 452 7.11 43.59 29.76
CA ILE A 452 7.57 42.26 30.15
C ILE A 452 7.23 41.33 29.00
N SER A 453 8.16 40.48 28.59
CA SER A 453 7.93 39.55 27.48
C SER A 453 8.20 38.11 27.82
N PHE A 454 7.45 37.22 27.16
CA PHE A 454 7.63 35.78 27.17
C PHE A 454 7.83 35.30 25.74
N ASP A 455 8.84 34.48 25.52
CA ASP A 455 9.09 33.82 24.24
C ASP A 455 8.42 32.44 24.21
N ASN A 456 8.03 31.99 23.02
CA ASN A 456 7.44 30.66 22.80
C ASN A 456 6.21 30.40 23.70
N VAL A 457 5.18 31.23 23.56
CA VAL A 457 3.89 31.05 24.24
C VAL A 457 2.95 30.17 23.40
N TYR A 458 2.25 29.25 24.07
CA TYR A 458 1.42 28.21 23.45
C TYR A 458 0.01 28.18 24.04
N LEU A 459 -0.89 27.48 23.36
CA LEU A 459 -2.16 27.03 23.92
C LEU A 459 -2.10 25.51 24.14
N ASP A 460 -2.25 25.08 25.38
CA ASP A 460 -2.43 23.65 25.72
C ASP A 460 -3.89 23.42 26.13
N ASP A 461 -4.61 22.58 25.38
CA ASP A 461 -6.06 22.38 25.51
C ASP A 461 -6.86 23.70 25.57
N GLY A 462 -6.43 24.69 24.77
CA GLY A 462 -7.04 26.02 24.70
C GLY A 462 -6.71 26.97 25.86
N VAL A 463 -5.78 26.59 26.75
CA VAL A 463 -5.30 27.41 27.87
C VAL A 463 -3.92 27.98 27.56
N LEU A 464 -3.71 29.26 27.84
CA LEU A 464 -2.41 29.91 27.64
C LEU A 464 -1.34 29.31 28.55
N VAL A 465 -0.23 28.87 27.93
CA VAL A 465 0.96 28.34 28.60
C VAL A 465 2.19 29.19 28.23
N PHE A 466 2.92 29.60 29.25
CA PHE A 466 4.18 30.35 29.18
C PHE A 466 5.02 30.06 30.43
N ASP A 467 6.33 30.27 30.37
CA ASP A 467 7.23 30.10 31.51
C ASP A 467 7.22 31.38 32.36
N GLU A 468 6.68 31.29 33.59
CA GLU A 468 6.59 32.44 34.51
C GLU A 468 7.94 32.85 35.08
N ASP A 469 8.94 31.97 35.03
CA ASP A 469 10.30 32.23 35.52
C ASP A 469 11.25 32.69 34.39
N ASP A 470 10.91 32.41 33.12
CA ASP A 470 11.68 32.84 31.93
C ASP A 470 11.00 34.01 31.21
N TRP A 471 11.21 35.21 31.76
CA TRP A 471 10.71 36.46 31.21
C TRP A 471 11.86 37.43 30.96
N THR A 472 11.65 38.35 30.01
CA THR A 472 12.61 39.41 29.71
C THR A 472 12.05 40.78 30.06
N GLU A 473 12.89 41.58 30.74
CA GLU A 473 12.67 42.99 30.96
C GLU A 473 12.98 43.78 29.69
N GLU A 474 12.01 44.49 29.14
CA GLU A 474 12.22 45.33 27.97
C GLU A 474 12.07 46.80 28.32
N TYR A 475 13.21 47.42 28.65
CA TYR A 475 13.29 48.84 28.96
C TYR A 475 14.32 49.56 28.09
N ASN A 476 14.22 50.88 28.07
CA ASN A 476 15.24 51.75 27.51
C ASN A 476 15.77 52.70 28.58
N GLN A 477 17.02 53.10 28.43
CA GLN A 477 17.57 54.18 29.23
C GLN A 477 17.00 55.49 28.71
N TYR A 478 16.17 56.13 29.52
CA TYR A 478 15.52 57.39 29.17
C TYR A 478 16.06 58.53 30.01
N SER A 479 16.22 59.69 29.37
CA SER A 479 16.53 60.94 30.05
C SER A 479 15.56 62.03 29.61
N MET A 480 15.03 62.77 30.57
CA MET A 480 14.14 63.91 30.32
C MET A 480 14.68 65.19 30.95
N ASP A 481 14.50 66.29 30.24
CA ASP A 481 14.84 67.61 30.74
C ASP A 481 13.63 68.25 31.44
N VAL A 482 13.82 68.67 32.69
CA VAL A 482 12.81 69.38 33.50
C VAL A 482 13.37 70.70 34.00
N GLY A 483 13.00 71.78 33.32
CA GLY A 483 13.60 73.09 33.56
C GLY A 483 15.08 73.09 33.18
N ASN A 484 15.96 73.29 34.15
CA ASN A 484 17.43 73.24 33.97
C ASN A 484 18.05 71.92 34.46
N TRP A 485 17.23 70.90 34.74
CA TRP A 485 17.66 69.59 35.23
C TRP A 485 17.47 68.54 34.15
N THR A 486 18.35 67.55 34.12
CA THR A 486 18.16 66.31 33.35
C THR A 486 17.99 65.17 34.34
N ILE A 487 16.85 64.48 34.27
CA ILE A 487 16.56 63.29 35.05
C ILE A 487 16.83 62.09 34.15
N SER A 488 17.72 61.18 34.56
CA SER A 488 18.16 60.03 33.75
C SER A 488 18.09 58.74 34.56
N GLY A 489 17.62 57.66 33.93
CA GLY A 489 17.61 56.32 34.53
C GLY A 489 16.91 55.28 33.64
N ASN A 490 16.74 54.08 34.18
CA ASN A 490 16.11 52.96 33.47
C ASN A 490 14.59 53.06 33.64
N TYR A 491 13.98 54.00 32.92
CA TYR A 491 12.57 54.37 33.10
C TYR A 491 11.68 53.93 31.95
N GLY A 492 12.18 53.14 31.00
CA GLY A 492 11.39 52.69 29.85
C GLY A 492 11.39 53.69 28.69
N PHE A 493 10.29 53.74 27.95
CA PHE A 493 10.10 54.50 26.72
C PHE A 493 9.22 55.74 26.98
N PRO A 494 9.52 56.90 26.37
CA PRO A 494 8.80 58.14 26.68
C PRO A 494 7.44 58.29 25.96
N SER A 495 7.14 57.45 24.99
CA SER A 495 5.86 57.44 24.29
C SER A 495 5.46 56.04 23.84
N LEU A 496 4.16 55.87 23.55
CA LEU A 496 3.65 54.66 22.90
C LEU A 496 4.28 54.42 21.54
N ASP A 497 4.59 55.49 20.79
CA ASP A 497 5.21 55.37 19.48
C ASP A 497 6.64 54.83 19.60
N ASP A 498 7.37 55.18 20.65
CA ASP A 498 8.74 54.70 20.88
C ASP A 498 8.76 53.21 21.24
N ILE A 499 7.84 52.75 22.10
CA ILE A 499 7.76 51.32 22.45
C ILE A 499 7.22 50.49 21.27
N ARG A 500 6.27 51.02 20.50
CA ARG A 500 5.83 50.40 19.25
C ARG A 500 6.98 50.30 18.26
N ALA A 501 7.76 51.37 18.06
CA ALA A 501 8.90 51.37 17.14
C ALA A 501 10.03 50.41 17.58
N LYS A 502 10.12 50.09 18.87
CA LYS A 502 11.06 49.10 19.40
C LYS A 502 10.66 47.67 19.01
N PHE A 503 9.37 47.32 19.13
CA PHE A 503 8.92 45.93 18.93
C PHE A 503 8.32 45.66 17.55
N ILE A 504 7.80 46.68 16.88
CA ILE A 504 7.20 46.57 15.54
C ILE A 504 8.18 47.19 14.55
N ILE A 505 8.80 46.34 13.73
CA ILE A 505 9.83 46.75 12.78
C ILE A 505 9.19 46.92 11.38
N PRO A 506 9.07 48.16 10.85
CA PRO A 506 8.43 48.37 9.56
C PRO A 506 9.21 47.70 8.42
N GLY A 507 8.51 46.89 7.63
CA GLY A 507 9.10 46.17 6.49
C GLY A 507 9.91 44.94 6.87
N ASP A 508 9.87 44.49 8.13
CA ASP A 508 10.37 43.18 8.51
C ASP A 508 9.56 42.08 7.82
N THR A 509 10.27 41.13 7.21
CA THR A 509 9.69 39.98 6.52
C THR A 509 9.88 38.69 7.29
N LEU A 510 10.61 38.72 8.41
CA LEU A 510 10.87 37.56 9.26
C LEU A 510 9.80 37.38 10.33
N TYR A 511 9.08 38.46 10.66
CA TYR A 511 8.06 38.44 11.71
C TYR A 511 6.81 39.19 11.27
N THR A 512 5.68 38.74 11.82
CA THR A 512 4.42 39.49 11.85
C THR A 512 4.20 40.06 13.24
N TYR A 513 3.42 41.14 13.31
CA TYR A 513 3.16 41.86 14.55
C TYR A 513 1.68 42.18 14.69
N GLN A 514 1.14 41.97 15.90
CA GLN A 514 -0.22 42.38 16.27
C GLN A 514 -0.17 43.32 17.46
N ASP A 515 -0.54 44.59 17.23
CA ASP A 515 -0.66 45.60 18.28
C ASP A 515 -2.06 45.60 18.85
N ASN A 516 -2.19 45.14 20.10
CA ASN A 516 -3.44 45.05 20.86
C ASN A 516 -3.47 46.03 22.03
N ILE A 517 -2.77 47.16 21.91
CA ILE A 517 -2.82 48.24 22.89
C ILE A 517 -4.13 49.01 22.75
N THR A 518 -4.84 49.20 23.87
CA THR A 518 -6.21 49.74 23.89
C THR A 518 -6.30 51.28 23.93
N LYS A 519 -5.21 52.00 23.63
CA LYS A 519 -5.07 53.46 23.80
C LYS A 519 -4.80 54.22 22.51
#